data_AF-A0A1Q5XKF7-F1
#
_entry.id   AF-A0A1Q5XKF7-F1
#
_cell.length_a   1.000
_cell.length_b   1.000
_cell.length_c   1.000
_cell.angle_alpha   90.00
_cell.angle_beta   90.00
_cell.angle_gamma   90.00
#
_symmetry.space_group_name_H-M   'P 1'
#
loop_
_entity.id
_entity.type
_entity.pdbx_description
1 polymer ?
#
loop_
_entity_poly.entity_id
_entity_poly.type
_entity_poly.pdbx_seq_one_letter_code
_entity_poly.pdbx_strand_id
1 'polypeptide(L)'
;MFRLLEVKDTQATYHYGDCSENYEGVFELDIVKLLSGEIKGDTPMSEVVKILKPCISESSNQHKANRAFGKIYKHFQETNEYIKDGGFYS
;
A
#
# COMPACT_ATOMS: atom_id res chain seq x y z
N MET A 1 -6.73 -7.87 2.36
CA MET A 1 -5.37 -8.44 2.40
C MET A 1 -4.46 -7.64 1.48
N PHE A 2 -3.14 -7.74 1.66
CA PHE A 2 -2.17 -7.18 0.73
C PHE A 2 -0.93 -8.08 0.63
N ARG A 3 -0.20 -7.94 -0.47
CA ARG A 3 1.06 -8.64 -0.73
C ARG A 3 2.00 -7.76 -1.55
N LEU A 4 3.25 -7.65 -1.12
CA LEU A 4 4.31 -6.97 -1.85
C LEU A 4 4.58 -7.71 -3.16
N LEU A 5 4.53 -6.99 -4.26
CA LEU A 5 4.88 -7.49 -5.59
C LEU A 5 6.37 -7.30 -5.86
N GLU A 6 6.80 -6.06 -5.78
CA GLU A 6 8.17 -5.66 -6.06
C GLU A 6 8.50 -4.34 -5.37
N VAL A 7 9.79 -4.11 -5.20
CA VAL A 7 10.35 -2.81 -4.82
C VAL A 7 11.34 -2.43 -5.91
N LYS A 8 11.11 -1.28 -6.54
CA LYS A 8 12.00 -0.67 -7.53
C LYS A 8 12.57 0.59 -6.90
N ASP A 9 13.86 0.59 -6.62
CA ASP A 9 14.55 1.62 -5.84
C ASP A 9 13.86 1.83 -4.47
N THR A 10 13.10 2.92 -4.34
CA THR A 10 12.34 3.27 -3.13
C THR A 10 10.84 3.02 -3.27
N GLN A 11 10.35 2.76 -4.49
CA GLN A 11 8.94 2.61 -4.80
C GLN A 11 8.51 1.16 -4.66
N ALA A 12 7.53 0.91 -3.79
CA ALA A 12 6.96 -0.40 -3.57
C ALA A 12 5.60 -0.54 -4.26
N THR A 13 5.39 -1.69 -4.91
CA THR A 13 4.11 -2.05 -5.53
C THR A 13 3.47 -3.18 -4.74
N TYR A 14 2.20 -3.03 -4.42
CA TYR A 14 1.43 -3.99 -3.64
C TYR A 14 0.18 -4.43 -4.38
N HIS A 15 -0.06 -5.74 -4.33
CA HIS A 15 -1.39 -6.28 -4.51
C HIS A 15 -2.25 -6.03 -3.28
N TYR A 16 -3.52 -5.73 -3.49
CA TYR A 16 -4.52 -5.68 -2.43
C TYR A 16 -5.86 -6.24 -2.91
N GLY A 17 -6.66 -6.70 -1.96
CA GLY A 17 -7.93 -7.35 -2.27
C GLY A 17 -8.68 -7.79 -1.04
N ASP A 18 -9.75 -8.54 -1.27
CA ASP A 18 -10.64 -9.04 -0.23
C ASP A 18 -10.08 -10.27 0.50
N CYS A 19 -10.79 -10.67 1.56
CA CYS A 19 -10.42 -11.81 2.40
C CYS A 19 -10.47 -13.17 1.68
N SER A 20 -10.82 -13.21 0.40
CA SER A 20 -10.94 -14.43 -0.42
C SER A 20 -9.73 -14.71 -1.32
N GLU A 21 -8.54 -14.18 -1.00
CA GLU A 21 -7.31 -14.27 -1.82
C GLU A 21 -7.41 -13.67 -3.23
N ASN A 22 -8.51 -12.97 -3.53
CA ASN A 22 -8.70 -12.25 -4.78
C ASN A 22 -7.93 -10.92 -4.74
N TYR A 23 -6.64 -10.96 -5.07
CA TYR A 23 -5.80 -9.79 -5.27
C TYR A 23 -6.13 -9.08 -6.59
N GLU A 24 -7.28 -8.41 -6.63
CA GLU A 24 -7.76 -7.73 -7.84
C GLU A 24 -7.09 -6.36 -8.05
N GLY A 25 -6.75 -5.70 -6.94
CA GLY A 25 -6.21 -4.35 -6.92
C GLY A 25 -4.68 -4.32 -6.89
N VAL A 26 -4.13 -3.23 -7.44
CA VAL A 26 -2.71 -2.89 -7.39
C VAL A 26 -2.57 -1.43 -7.00
N PHE A 27 -1.71 -1.14 -6.04
CA PHE A 27 -1.32 0.23 -5.70
C PHE A 27 0.20 0.33 -5.53
N GLU A 28 0.71 1.54 -5.70
CA GLU A 28 2.10 1.88 -5.46
C GLU A 28 2.22 2.95 -4.38
N LEU A 29 3.37 2.95 -3.71
CA LEU A 29 3.71 3.89 -2.64
C LEU A 29 5.23 4.02 -2.52
N ASP A 30 5.70 5.11 -1.91
CA ASP A 30 7.12 5.34 -1.62
C ASP A 30 7.26 5.86 -0.17
N ILE A 31 7.52 4.95 0.77
CA ILE A 31 7.63 5.32 2.20
C ILE A 31 8.89 6.12 2.44
N VAL A 32 9.95 5.84 1.70
CA VAL A 32 11.23 6.54 1.84
C VAL A 32 11.03 8.02 1.50
N LYS A 33 10.32 8.33 0.42
CA LYS A 33 9.99 9.72 0.05
C LYS A 33 9.00 10.40 1.00
N LEU A 34 8.09 9.64 1.62
CA LEU A 34 7.23 10.17 2.68
C LEU A 34 8.04 10.55 3.93
N LEU A 35 8.98 9.70 4.34
CA LEU A 35 9.80 9.92 5.52
C LEU A 35 10.92 10.95 5.28
N SER A 36 11.45 11.06 4.05
CA SER A 36 12.45 12.07 3.68
C SER A 36 11.85 13.48 3.54
N GLY A 37 10.53 13.58 3.43
CA GLY A 37 9.82 14.83 3.20
C GLY A 37 9.82 15.29 1.73
N GLU A 38 10.29 14.45 0.80
CA GLU A 38 10.13 14.69 -0.64
C GLU A 38 8.64 14.71 -1.04
N ILE A 39 7.84 13.83 -0.44
CA ILE A 39 6.38 13.94 -0.47
C ILE A 39 5.95 14.83 0.69
N LYS A 40 5.28 15.93 0.38
CA LYS A 40 4.84 16.91 1.37
C LYS A 40 3.67 16.37 2.19
N GLY A 41 3.54 16.82 3.43
CA GLY A 41 2.45 16.40 4.32
C GLY A 41 1.04 16.84 3.87
N ASP A 42 0.94 17.83 2.97
CA ASP A 42 -0.31 18.27 2.35
C ASP A 42 -0.67 17.49 1.07
N THR A 43 0.20 16.57 0.62
CA THR A 43 -0.07 15.72 -0.54
C THR A 43 -1.30 14.85 -0.31
N PRO A 44 -2.27 14.84 -1.24
CA PRO A 44 -3.46 14.01 -1.12
C PRO A 44 -3.12 12.53 -0.96
N MET A 45 -3.84 11.81 -0.11
CA MET A 45 -3.60 10.38 0.12
C MET A 45 -3.73 9.52 -1.16
N SER A 46 -4.51 9.97 -2.15
CA SER A 46 -4.62 9.33 -3.46
C SER A 46 -3.32 9.41 -4.30
N GLU A 47 -2.46 10.38 -4.01
CA GLU A 47 -1.13 10.51 -4.63
C GLU A 47 -0.07 9.77 -3.83
N VAL A 48 -0.23 9.70 -2.50
CA VAL A 48 0.62 8.90 -1.61
C VAL A 48 0.45 7.40 -1.85
N VAL A 49 -0.81 6.98 -1.97
CA VAL A 49 -1.23 5.58 -2.20
C VAL A 49 -1.90 5.56 -3.57
N LYS A 50 -1.07 5.48 -4.61
CA LYS A 50 -1.54 5.62 -5.99
C LYS A 50 -2.05 4.28 -6.51
N ILE A 51 -3.35 4.21 -6.78
CA ILE A 51 -3.98 3.02 -7.35
C ILE A 51 -3.57 2.91 -8.82
N LEU A 52 -2.92 1.81 -9.17
CA LEU A 52 -2.60 1.44 -10.56
C LEU A 52 -3.72 0.62 -11.19
N LYS A 53 -4.37 -0.23 -10.38
CA LYS A 53 -5.50 -1.06 -10.79
C LYS A 53 -6.52 -1.13 -9.65
N PRO A 54 -7.77 -0.68 -9.84
CA PRO A 54 -8.82 -0.84 -8.85
C PRO A 54 -9.28 -2.32 -8.76
N CYS A 55 -9.84 -2.72 -7.63
CA CYS A 55 -10.64 -3.94 -7.54
C CYS A 55 -11.91 -3.77 -8.38
N ILE A 56 -12.29 -4.79 -9.14
CA ILE A 56 -13.44 -4.76 -10.04
C ILE A 56 -14.74 -4.87 -9.25
N SER A 57 -14.69 -5.58 -8.12
CA SER A 57 -15.83 -5.87 -7.26
C SER A 57 -16.33 -4.70 -6.41
N GLU A 58 -15.60 -3.57 -6.35
CA GLU A 58 -15.76 -2.61 -5.26
C GLU A 58 -15.67 -1.14 -5.69
N SER A 59 -16.56 -0.31 -5.13
CA SER A 59 -16.53 1.15 -5.28
C SER A 59 -15.54 1.84 -4.34
N SER A 60 -15.01 1.14 -3.32
CA SER A 60 -14.22 1.69 -2.22
C SER A 60 -12.69 1.46 -2.32
N ASN A 61 -12.15 1.41 -3.54
CA ASN A 61 -10.77 1.00 -3.83
C ASN A 61 -9.69 1.74 -3.02
N GLN A 62 -9.80 3.07 -2.89
CA GLN A 62 -8.85 3.89 -2.14
C GLN A 62 -8.89 3.60 -0.65
N HIS A 63 -10.07 3.34 -0.08
CA HIS A 63 -10.20 3.06 1.34
C HIS A 63 -9.45 1.77 1.73
N LYS A 64 -9.57 0.72 0.91
CA LYS A 64 -8.86 -0.55 1.12
C LYS A 64 -7.34 -0.39 0.96
N ALA A 65 -6.90 0.31 -0.08
CA ALA A 65 -5.49 0.61 -0.30
C ALA A 65 -4.90 1.42 0.89
N ASN A 66 -5.61 2.44 1.38
CA ASN A 66 -5.18 3.24 2.53
C ASN A 66 -5.09 2.40 3.81
N ARG A 67 -6.00 1.45 4.01
CA ARG A 67 -5.95 0.52 5.16
C ARG A 67 -4.74 -0.40 5.10
N ALA A 68 -4.39 -0.89 3.90
CA ALA A 68 -3.16 -1.66 3.69
C ALA A 68 -1.93 -0.78 3.97
N PHE A 69 -1.90 0.42 3.39
CA PHE A 69 -0.85 1.41 3.60
C PHE A 69 -0.59 1.69 5.08
N GLY A 70 -1.61 1.91 5.91
CA GLY A 70 -1.40 2.17 7.34
C GLY A 70 -0.66 1.05 8.08
N LYS A 71 -0.89 -0.21 7.70
CA LYS A 71 -0.17 -1.37 8.26
C LYS A 71 1.27 -1.43 7.75
N ILE A 72 1.46 -1.22 6.44
CA ILE A 72 2.78 -1.22 5.80
C ILE A 72 3.64 -0.10 6.38
N TYR A 73 3.09 1.11 6.47
CA TYR A 73 3.75 2.28 7.02
C TYR A 73 4.20 2.05 8.45
N LYS A 74 3.31 1.57 9.33
CA LYS A 74 3.67 1.27 10.71
C LYS A 74 4.80 0.24 10.81
N HIS A 75 4.71 -0.86 10.06
CA HIS A 75 5.75 -1.88 10.06
C HIS A 75 7.10 -1.34 9.56
N PHE A 76 7.08 -0.54 8.50
CA PHE A 76 8.28 0.08 7.96
C PHE A 76 8.93 1.02 8.97
N GLN A 77 8.15 1.82 9.72
CA GLN A 77 8.68 2.67 10.77
C GLN A 77 9.36 1.88 11.91
N GLU A 78 8.87 0.67 12.21
CA GLU A 78 9.40 -0.19 13.28
C GLU A 78 10.64 -0.99 12.84
N THR A 79 10.72 -1.38 11.57
CA THR A 79 11.70 -2.36 11.07
C THR A 79 12.64 -1.83 10.00
N ASN A 80 12.32 -0.69 9.37
CA ASN A 80 12.92 -0.21 8.11
C ASN A 80 12.80 -1.20 6.94
N GLU A 81 11.85 -2.12 6.98
CA GLU A 81 11.61 -3.09 5.92
C GLU A 81 10.17 -3.01 5.39
N TYR A 82 10.02 -3.31 4.10
CA TYR A 82 8.69 -3.46 3.50
C TYR A 82 8.09 -4.80 3.92
N ILE A 83 6.96 -4.73 4.65
CA ILE A 83 6.20 -5.93 5.01
C ILE A 83 5.76 -6.66 3.73
N LYS A 84 6.02 -7.97 3.66
CA LYS A 84 5.78 -8.78 2.45
C LYS A 84 4.31 -9.12 2.24
N ASP A 85 3.56 -9.33 3.30
CA ASP A 85 2.15 -9.71 3.25
C ASP A 85 1.43 -9.30 4.53
N GLY A 86 0.10 -9.17 4.44
CA GLY A 86 -0.68 -8.84 5.62
C GLY A 86 -2.19 -8.92 5.41
N GLY A 87 -2.89 -9.12 6.53
CA GLY A 87 -4.35 -9.29 6.54
C GLY A 87 -4.82 -10.75 6.52
N PHE A 88 -3.92 -11.73 6.62
CA PHE A 88 -4.27 -13.02 7.21
C PHE A 88 -4.51 -12.79 8.71
N TYR A 89 -5.59 -13.36 9.26
CA TYR A 89 -5.90 -13.28 10.68
C TYR A 89 -4.66 -13.67 11.51
N SER A 90 -4.22 -12.78 12.40
CA SER A 90 -3.41 -13.09 13.57
C SER A 90 -4.06 -12.44 14.77
#